data_AF-A0A6I6GP58-F1
#
_entry.id   AF-A0A6I6GP58-F1
#
_cell.length_a   1.000
_cell.length_b   1.000
_cell.length_c   1.000
_cell.angle_alpha   90.00
_cell.angle_beta   90.00
_cell.angle_gamma   90.00
#
_symmetry.space_group_name_H-M   'P 1'
#
loop_
_entity.id
_entity.type
_entity.pdbx_description
1 polymer ?
#
loop_
_entity_poly.entity_id
_entity_poly.type
_entity_poly.pdbx_seq_one_letter_code
_entity_poly.pdbx_strand_id
1 'polypeptide(L)'
;MKRHHLLLSFFLLCTNLLLAQADSTQLATTVAEEGPMHAIGLGVILISFSLVFLAAFTVLVILLLAAAMVFLALAAAGVVSVATLYGFQKRSFSAGVKALMWMLIPAAAATVGWLMLWLLNDAFNWQLSSEYKMLIGLGGGFLSGALLTVLMIRIGQLLLRSMMKSWSSARFNK
;
A
#
# COMPACT_ATOMS: atom_id res chain seq x y z
N MET A 1 0.05 -19.80 -2.79
CA MET A 1 -1.19 -20.21 -3.49
C MET A 1 -2.51 -19.65 -2.92
N LYS A 2 -2.58 -18.84 -1.84
CA LYS A 2 -3.87 -18.41 -1.24
C LYS A 2 -4.43 -17.05 -1.68
N ARG A 3 -3.63 -16.14 -2.25
CA ARG A 3 -4.08 -14.77 -2.61
C ARG A 3 -4.99 -14.72 -3.84
N HIS A 4 -4.71 -15.53 -4.88
CA HIS A 4 -5.54 -15.56 -6.09
C HIS A 4 -6.94 -16.11 -5.81
N HIS A 5 -7.06 -17.12 -4.92
CA HIS A 5 -8.37 -17.62 -4.53
C HIS A 5 -9.20 -16.56 -3.79
N LEU A 6 -8.60 -15.73 -2.94
CA LEU A 6 -9.33 -14.71 -2.20
C LEU A 6 -9.86 -13.60 -3.13
N LEU A 7 -9.03 -13.14 -4.07
CA LEU A 7 -9.45 -12.18 -5.10
C LEU A 7 -10.51 -12.76 -6.04
N LEU A 8 -10.37 -14.01 -6.43
CA LEU A 8 -11.32 -14.68 -7.33
C LEU A 8 -12.66 -14.97 -6.63
N SER A 9 -12.62 -15.32 -5.33
CA SER A 9 -13.84 -15.46 -4.50
C SER A 9 -14.56 -14.12 -4.35
N PHE A 10 -13.81 -13.04 -4.11
CA PHE A 10 -14.38 -11.70 -3.98
C PHE A 10 -14.95 -11.19 -5.30
N PHE A 11 -14.24 -11.43 -6.40
CA PHE A 11 -14.73 -11.09 -7.74
C PHE A 11 -16.00 -11.87 -8.09
N LEU A 12 -16.02 -13.19 -7.84
CA LEU A 12 -17.21 -14.03 -8.01
C LEU A 12 -18.37 -13.54 -7.15
N LEU A 13 -18.12 -13.12 -5.91
CA LEU A 13 -19.14 -12.58 -5.02
C LEU A 13 -19.70 -11.26 -5.55
N CYS A 14 -18.85 -10.35 -6.03
CA CYS A 14 -19.28 -9.11 -6.69
C CYS A 14 -20.06 -9.35 -7.99
N THR A 15 -19.62 -10.27 -8.85
CA THR A 15 -20.35 -10.58 -10.10
C THR A 15 -21.69 -11.23 -9.82
N ASN A 16 -21.78 -12.16 -8.86
CA ASN A 16 -23.06 -12.76 -8.47
C ASN A 16 -24.01 -11.72 -7.85
N LEU A 17 -23.47 -10.76 -7.11
CA LEU A 17 -24.26 -9.66 -6.54
C LEU A 17 -24.80 -8.71 -7.61
N LEU A 18 -23.96 -8.35 -8.60
CA LEU A 18 -24.36 -7.56 -9.76
C LEU A 18 -25.40 -8.28 -10.61
N LEU A 19 -25.24 -9.59 -10.80
CA LEU A 19 -26.21 -10.43 -11.51
C LEU A 19 -27.55 -10.46 -10.76
N ALA A 20 -27.52 -10.64 -9.44
CA ALA A 20 -28.72 -10.63 -8.60
C ALA A 20 -29.43 -9.26 -8.60
N GLN A 21 -28.69 -8.15 -8.67
CA GLN A 21 -29.28 -6.82 -8.85
C GLN A 21 -29.91 -6.62 -10.24
N ALA A 22 -29.30 -7.15 -11.30
CA ALA A 22 -29.84 -7.07 -12.65
C ALA A 22 -31.14 -7.89 -12.80
N ASP A 23 -31.16 -9.09 -12.22
CA ASP A 23 -32.33 -9.97 -12.24
C ASP A 23 -33.51 -9.37 -11.45
N SER A 24 -33.21 -8.78 -10.29
CA SER A 24 -34.22 -8.14 -9.44
C SER A 24 -34.76 -6.82 -10.01
N THR A 25 -33.99 -6.10 -10.83
CA THR A 25 -34.50 -4.92 -11.56
C THR A 25 -35.42 -5.31 -12.71
N GLN A 26 -35.11 -6.40 -13.43
CA GLN A 26 -36.01 -6.94 -14.46
C GLN A 26 -37.31 -7.47 -13.83
N LEU A 27 -37.22 -8.19 -12.70
CA LEU A 27 -38.40 -8.68 -11.98
C LEU A 27 -39.28 -7.53 -11.46
N ALA A 28 -38.68 -6.42 -11.03
CA ALA A 28 -39.41 -5.23 -10.60
C ALA A 28 -40.16 -4.56 -11.76
N THR A 29 -39.62 -4.58 -12.98
CA THR A 29 -40.31 -4.03 -14.16
C THR A 29 -41.48 -4.88 -14.63
N THR A 30 -41.42 -6.21 -14.48
CA THR A 30 -42.54 -7.10 -14.84
C THR A 30 -43.66 -7.07 -13.79
N VAL A 31 -43.31 -6.93 -12.50
CA VAL A 31 -44.31 -6.85 -11.41
C VAL A 31 -45.01 -5.47 -11.36
N ALA A 32 -44.40 -4.43 -11.94
CA ALA A 32 -45.04 -3.11 -12.07
C ALA A 32 -46.31 -3.14 -12.95
N GLU A 33 -46.44 -4.12 -13.86
CA GLU A 33 -47.66 -4.31 -14.66
C GLU A 33 -48.80 -5.00 -13.88
N GLU A 34 -48.50 -5.74 -12.80
CA GLU A 34 -49.51 -6.50 -12.03
C GLU A 34 -50.19 -5.68 -10.90
N GLY A 35 -49.73 -4.45 -10.64
CA GLY A 35 -50.42 -3.49 -9.78
C GLY A 35 -49.50 -2.74 -8.78
N PRO A 36 -49.85 -1.50 -8.41
CA PRO A 36 -48.96 -0.58 -7.70
C PRO A 36 -48.56 -1.06 -6.29
N MET A 37 -49.39 -1.88 -5.63
CA MET A 37 -49.11 -2.37 -4.28
C MET A 37 -47.97 -3.41 -4.23
N HIS A 38 -47.82 -4.25 -5.26
CA HIS A 38 -46.78 -5.27 -5.29
C HIS A 38 -45.40 -4.69 -5.64
N ALA A 39 -45.36 -3.68 -6.50
CA ALA A 39 -44.15 -2.94 -6.84
C ALA A 39 -43.53 -2.23 -5.61
N ILE A 40 -44.36 -1.64 -4.74
CA ILE A 40 -43.90 -0.98 -3.50
C ILE A 40 -43.29 -2.01 -2.53
N GLY A 41 -43.93 -3.17 -2.35
CA GLY A 41 -43.43 -4.21 -1.45
C GLY A 41 -42.06 -4.76 -1.88
N LEU A 42 -41.87 -5.02 -3.17
CA LEU A 42 -40.61 -5.52 -3.72
C LEU A 42 -39.50 -4.47 -3.63
N GLY A 43 -39.83 -3.20 -3.85
CA GLY A 43 -38.89 -2.07 -3.70
C GLY A 43 -38.37 -1.93 -2.26
N VAL A 44 -39.24 -2.05 -1.26
CA VAL A 44 -38.83 -1.97 0.16
C VAL A 44 -37.88 -3.10 0.53
N ILE A 45 -38.11 -4.32 0.03
CA ILE A 45 -37.24 -5.47 0.27
C ILE A 45 -35.86 -5.26 -0.37
N LEU A 46 -35.82 -4.79 -1.62
CA LEU A 46 -34.59 -4.48 -2.35
C LEU A 46 -33.75 -3.41 -1.65
N ILE A 47 -34.38 -2.32 -1.23
CA ILE A 47 -33.70 -1.22 -0.51
C ILE A 47 -33.14 -1.75 0.81
N SER A 48 -33.93 -2.53 1.57
CA SER A 48 -33.51 -3.11 2.85
C SER A 48 -32.30 -4.04 2.68
N PHE A 49 -32.30 -4.88 1.64
CA PHE A 49 -31.19 -5.79 1.36
C PHE A 49 -29.93 -5.01 0.92
N SER A 50 -30.08 -3.96 0.11
CA SER A 50 -28.96 -3.11 -0.31
C SER A 50 -28.28 -2.40 0.88
N LEU A 51 -29.08 -1.95 1.85
CA LEU A 51 -28.59 -1.28 3.07
C LEU A 51 -27.79 -2.23 3.96
N VAL A 52 -28.30 -3.45 4.16
CA VAL A 52 -27.59 -4.49 4.94
C VAL A 52 -26.28 -4.87 4.26
N PHE A 53 -26.29 -4.99 2.93
CA PHE A 53 -25.08 -5.32 2.17
C PHE A 53 -24.04 -4.20 2.23
N LEU A 54 -24.46 -2.94 2.09
CA LEU A 54 -23.59 -1.78 2.23
C LEU A 54 -22.97 -1.71 3.63
N ALA A 55 -23.77 -1.97 4.68
CA ALA A 55 -23.28 -2.04 6.05
C ALA A 55 -22.23 -3.16 6.22
N ALA A 56 -22.50 -4.36 5.71
CA ALA A 56 -21.54 -5.46 5.78
C ALA A 56 -20.24 -5.15 5.02
N PHE A 57 -20.34 -4.53 3.85
CA PHE A 57 -19.18 -4.15 3.04
C PHE A 57 -18.32 -3.08 3.72
N THR A 58 -18.95 -2.05 4.30
CA THR A 58 -18.23 -1.00 5.03
C THR A 58 -17.49 -1.58 6.25
N VAL A 59 -18.10 -2.48 7.01
CA VAL A 59 -17.44 -3.17 8.13
C VAL A 59 -16.24 -3.97 7.64
N LEU A 60 -16.37 -4.72 6.53
CA LEU A 60 -15.28 -5.50 5.95
C LEU A 60 -14.10 -4.61 5.55
N VAL A 61 -14.37 -3.47 4.90
CA VAL A 61 -13.34 -2.49 4.49
C VAL A 61 -12.60 -1.92 5.71
N ILE A 62 -13.33 -1.56 6.77
CA ILE A 62 -12.74 -1.06 8.02
C ILE A 62 -11.84 -2.14 8.65
N LEU A 63 -12.29 -3.39 8.67
CA LEU A 63 -11.53 -4.50 9.24
C LEU A 63 -10.24 -4.78 8.45
N LEU A 64 -10.29 -4.69 7.11
CA LEU A 64 -9.12 -4.80 6.25
C LEU A 64 -8.13 -3.65 6.46
N LEU A 65 -8.61 -2.42 6.58
CA LEU A 65 -7.78 -1.24 6.91
C LEU A 65 -7.11 -1.40 8.29
N ALA A 66 -7.86 -1.83 9.29
CA ALA A 66 -7.33 -2.10 10.62
C ALA A 66 -6.24 -3.18 10.58
N ALA A 67 -6.48 -4.29 9.87
CA ALA A 67 -5.47 -5.34 9.70
C ALA A 67 -4.20 -4.81 9.01
N ALA A 68 -4.34 -4.01 7.94
CA ALA A 68 -3.21 -3.40 7.25
C ALA A 68 -2.39 -2.48 8.17
N MET A 69 -3.07 -1.67 8.99
CA MET A 69 -2.42 -0.80 9.99
C MET A 69 -1.65 -1.60 11.04
N VAL A 70 -2.24 -2.71 11.53
CA VAL A 70 -1.57 -3.61 12.47
C VAL A 70 -0.32 -4.22 11.85
N PHE A 71 -0.39 -4.72 10.61
CA PHE A 71 0.78 -5.23 9.90
C PHE A 71 1.88 -4.16 9.73
N LEU A 72 1.49 -2.92 9.42
CA LEU A 72 2.42 -1.81 9.29
C LEU A 72 3.12 -1.49 10.62
N ALA A 73 2.36 -1.51 11.72
CA ALA A 73 2.89 -1.31 13.07
C ALA A 73 3.85 -2.44 13.49
N LEU A 74 3.51 -3.69 13.19
CA LEU A 74 4.39 -4.86 13.41
C LEU A 74 5.68 -4.77 12.59
N ALA A 75 5.58 -4.36 11.32
CA ALA A 75 6.76 -4.15 10.48
C ALA A 75 7.65 -3.04 11.03
N ALA A 76 7.06 -1.90 11.43
CA ALA A 76 7.79 -0.80 12.07
C ALA A 76 8.47 -1.24 13.37
N ALA A 77 7.76 -1.99 14.23
CA ALA A 77 8.32 -2.56 15.45
C ALA A 77 9.48 -3.52 15.17
N GLY A 78 9.39 -4.33 14.10
CA GLY A 78 10.48 -5.19 13.64
C GLY A 78 11.73 -4.39 13.24
N VAL A 79 11.57 -3.32 12.45
CA VAL A 79 12.67 -2.43 12.05
C VAL A 79 13.32 -1.77 13.27
N VAL A 80 12.51 -1.27 14.22
CA VAL A 80 13.01 -0.68 15.47
C VAL A 80 13.76 -1.72 16.31
N SER A 81 13.23 -2.95 16.41
CA SER A 81 13.87 -4.05 17.15
C SER A 81 15.24 -4.42 16.58
N VAL A 82 15.38 -4.53 15.25
CA VAL A 82 16.68 -4.81 14.63
C VAL A 82 17.65 -3.65 14.85
N ALA A 83 17.19 -2.41 14.78
CA ALA A 83 18.01 -1.23 15.02
C ALA A 83 18.51 -1.14 16.47
N THR A 84 17.66 -1.44 17.46
CA THR A 84 18.06 -1.45 18.88
C THR A 84 19.05 -2.57 19.17
N LEU A 85 18.83 -3.77 18.63
CA LEU A 85 19.75 -4.90 18.78
C LEU A 85 21.15 -4.56 18.22
N TYR A 86 21.20 -3.91 17.06
CA TYR A 86 22.45 -3.45 16.45
C TYR A 86 23.14 -2.35 17.28
N GLY A 87 22.36 -1.44 17.88
CA GLY A 87 22.87 -0.41 18.79
C GLY A 87 23.50 -0.99 20.05
N PHE A 88 22.87 -2.00 20.66
CA PHE A 88 23.40 -2.71 21.82
C PHE A 88 24.70 -3.45 21.49
N GLN A 89 24.76 -4.13 20.34
CA GLN A 89 25.97 -4.86 19.91
C GLN A 89 27.19 -3.93 19.73
N LYS A 90 26.98 -2.72 19.22
CA LYS A 90 28.05 -1.73 19.00
C LYS A 90 28.31 -0.83 20.22
N ARG A 91 27.56 -0.98 21.33
CA ARG A 91 27.56 -0.09 22.51
C ARG A 91 27.48 1.40 22.14
N SER A 92 26.79 1.74 21.06
CA SER A 92 26.69 3.10 20.56
C SER A 92 25.30 3.38 20.01
N PHE A 93 24.62 4.38 20.58
CA PHE A 93 23.30 4.84 20.14
C PHE A 93 23.32 5.34 18.69
N SER A 94 24.43 5.97 18.27
CA SER A 94 24.61 6.45 16.89
C SER A 94 24.62 5.29 15.86
N ALA A 95 25.13 4.11 16.22
CA ALA A 95 25.12 2.95 15.34
C ALA A 95 23.69 2.40 15.11
N GLY A 96 22.85 2.42 16.15
CA GLY A 96 21.44 2.01 16.05
C GLY A 96 20.62 2.96 15.18
N VAL A 97 20.76 4.28 15.38
CA VAL A 97 20.10 5.31 14.55
C VAL A 97 20.55 5.20 13.09
N LYS A 98 21.85 4.96 12.86
CA LYS A 98 22.38 4.75 11.50
C LYS A 98 21.75 3.52 10.85
N ALA A 99 21.65 2.40 11.55
CA ALA A 99 20.98 1.21 11.03
C ALA A 99 19.50 1.47 10.70
N LEU A 100 18.80 2.22 11.56
CA LEU A 100 17.41 2.61 11.33
C LEU A 100 17.27 3.46 10.08
N MET A 101 18.10 4.50 9.89
CA MET A 101 18.09 5.31 8.66
C MET A 101 18.37 4.46 7.41
N TRP A 102 19.29 3.52 7.49
CA TRP A 102 19.60 2.61 6.39
C TRP A 102 18.44 1.69 6.00
N MET A 103 17.53 1.38 6.92
CA MET A 103 16.31 0.62 6.61
C MET A 103 15.15 1.53 6.15
N LEU A 104 15.03 2.72 6.74
CA LEU A 104 13.90 3.63 6.50
C LEU A 104 13.99 4.30 5.12
N ILE A 105 15.20 4.62 4.67
CA ILE A 105 15.46 5.22 3.36
C ILE A 105 14.99 4.33 2.18
N PRO A 106 15.41 3.06 2.06
CA PRO A 106 14.95 2.20 0.97
C PRO A 106 13.45 1.89 1.08
N ALA A 107 12.89 1.80 2.30
CA ALA A 107 11.46 1.63 2.49
C ALA A 107 10.65 2.83 1.93
N ALA A 108 11.09 4.06 2.24
CA ALA A 108 10.49 5.29 1.70
C ALA A 108 10.71 5.44 0.19
N ALA A 109 11.88 5.05 -0.33
CA ALA A 109 12.14 5.06 -1.76
C ALA A 109 11.25 4.06 -2.51
N ALA A 110 11.01 2.88 -1.94
CA ALA A 110 10.11 1.88 -2.52
C ALA A 110 8.65 2.36 -2.57
N THR A 111 8.16 3.02 -1.52
CA THR A 111 6.78 3.57 -1.52
C THR A 111 6.63 4.71 -2.52
N VAL A 112 7.59 5.64 -2.59
CA VAL A 112 7.59 6.73 -3.58
C VAL A 112 7.71 6.18 -5.01
N GLY A 113 8.58 5.21 -5.23
CA GLY A 113 8.75 4.55 -6.54
C GLY A 113 7.48 3.84 -7.00
N TRP A 114 6.79 3.14 -6.10
CA TRP A 114 5.50 2.52 -6.38
C TRP A 114 4.43 3.56 -6.74
N LEU A 115 4.34 4.65 -5.96
CA LEU A 115 3.38 5.73 -6.21
C LEU A 115 3.62 6.40 -7.58
N MET A 116 4.90 6.61 -7.93
CA MET A 116 5.28 7.21 -9.20
C MET A 116 4.98 6.29 -10.39
N LEU A 117 5.23 4.98 -10.26
CA LEU A 117 4.84 3.99 -11.26
C LEU A 117 3.32 3.93 -11.46
N TRP A 118 2.56 4.04 -10.37
CA TRP A 118 1.10 4.09 -10.44
C TRP A 118 0.62 5.32 -11.21
N LEU A 119 1.16 6.50 -10.91
CA LEU A 119 0.89 7.75 -11.64
C LEU A 119 1.28 7.67 -13.12
N LEU A 120 2.45 7.11 -13.44
CA LEU A 120 2.87 6.93 -14.83
C LEU A 120 1.98 5.94 -15.59
N ASN A 121 1.57 4.85 -14.94
CA ASN A 121 0.69 3.87 -15.58
C ASN A 121 -0.68 4.47 -15.91
N ASP A 122 -1.19 5.36 -15.06
CA ASP A 122 -2.44 6.09 -15.28
C ASP A 122 -2.29 7.11 -16.43
N ALA A 123 -1.18 7.88 -16.43
CA ALA A 123 -0.92 8.91 -17.44
C ALA A 123 -0.66 8.34 -18.85
N PHE A 124 0.05 7.20 -18.96
CA PHE A 124 0.46 6.63 -20.24
C PHE A 124 -0.41 5.46 -20.71
N ASN A 125 -1.42 5.08 -19.93
CA ASN A 125 -2.38 4.01 -20.25
C ASN A 125 -1.72 2.73 -20.76
N TRP A 126 -0.56 2.37 -20.17
CA TRP A 126 0.20 1.20 -20.59
C TRP A 126 -0.59 -0.07 -20.29
N GLN A 127 -1.05 -0.74 -21.35
CA GLN A 127 -1.65 -2.08 -21.31
C GLN A 127 -0.59 -3.16 -21.09
N LEU A 128 0.24 -2.99 -20.07
CA LEU A 128 1.13 -4.04 -19.60
C LEU A 128 0.32 -5.10 -18.87
N SER A 129 0.54 -6.36 -19.24
CA SER A 129 0.01 -7.51 -18.52
C SER A 129 0.32 -7.40 -17.02
N SER A 130 -0.65 -7.80 -16.19
CA SER A 130 -0.60 -7.71 -14.71
C SER A 130 0.67 -8.33 -14.13
N GLU A 131 1.18 -9.40 -14.74
CA GLU A 131 2.39 -10.08 -14.31
C GLU A 131 3.65 -9.22 -14.51
N TYR A 132 3.74 -8.52 -15.64
CA TYR A 132 4.85 -7.62 -15.93
C TYR A 132 4.81 -6.37 -15.05
N LYS A 133 3.62 -5.86 -14.70
CA LYS A 133 3.50 -4.72 -13.77
C LYS A 133 4.10 -5.03 -12.40
N MET A 134 3.89 -6.25 -11.89
CA MET A 134 4.42 -6.66 -10.59
C MET A 134 5.95 -6.86 -10.63
N LEU A 135 6.46 -7.46 -11.71
CA LEU A 135 7.90 -7.64 -11.92
C LEU A 135 8.64 -6.31 -12.12
N ILE A 136 8.07 -5.38 -12.89
CA ILE A 136 8.62 -4.03 -13.09
C ILE A 136 8.57 -3.24 -11.78
N GLY A 137 7.49 -3.37 -11.00
CA GLY A 137 7.39 -2.74 -9.68
C GLY A 137 8.45 -3.24 -8.70
N LEU A 138 8.64 -4.57 -8.62
CA LEU A 138 9.69 -5.18 -7.79
C LEU A 138 11.11 -4.80 -8.26
N GLY A 139 11.36 -4.92 -9.56
CA GLY A 139 12.66 -4.62 -10.17
C GLY A 139 13.01 -3.14 -10.06
N GLY A 140 12.06 -2.25 -10.38
CA GLY A 140 12.22 -0.81 -10.26
C GLY A 140 12.36 -0.35 -8.80
N GLY A 141 11.61 -0.93 -7.87
CA GLY A 141 11.75 -0.68 -6.44
C GLY A 141 13.14 -1.08 -5.92
N PHE A 142 13.62 -2.28 -6.30
CA PHE A 142 14.94 -2.75 -5.89
C PHE A 142 16.06 -1.90 -6.49
N LEU A 143 15.98 -1.60 -7.80
CA LEU A 143 16.99 -0.82 -8.50
C LEU A 143 17.05 0.63 -8.00
N SER A 144 15.90 1.28 -7.81
CA SER A 144 15.84 2.65 -7.28
C SER A 144 16.29 2.72 -5.82
N GLY A 145 15.90 1.75 -4.99
CA GLY A 145 16.36 1.65 -3.60
C GLY A 145 17.88 1.46 -3.49
N ALA A 146 18.45 0.61 -4.35
CA ALA A 146 19.90 0.42 -4.43
C ALA A 146 20.60 1.71 -4.89
N LEU A 147 20.10 2.36 -5.94
CA LEU A 147 20.66 3.61 -6.45
C LEU A 147 20.66 4.71 -5.38
N LEU A 148 19.54 4.84 -4.66
CA LEU A 148 19.35 5.85 -3.62
C LEU A 148 20.24 5.60 -2.40
N THR A 149 20.47 4.32 -2.05
CA THR A 149 21.43 3.94 -1.01
C THR A 149 22.86 4.36 -1.39
N VAL A 150 23.28 4.11 -2.63
CA VAL A 150 24.60 4.55 -3.13
C VAL A 150 24.71 6.08 -3.10
N LEU A 151 23.65 6.78 -3.50
CA LEU A 151 23.58 8.23 -3.50
C LEU A 151 23.72 8.80 -2.07
N MET A 152 23.03 8.21 -1.09
CA MET A 152 23.14 8.58 0.32
C MET A 152 24.55 8.34 0.89
N ILE A 153 25.19 7.22 0.54
CA ILE A 153 26.59 6.97 0.94
C ILE A 153 27.50 8.07 0.39
N ARG A 154 27.34 8.44 -0.88
CA ARG A 154 28.11 9.51 -1.52
C ARG A 154 27.89 10.86 -0.83
N ILE A 155 26.66 11.22 -0.51
CA ILE A 155 26.33 12.46 0.21
C ILE A 155 26.96 12.46 1.60
N GLY A 156 26.85 11.35 2.35
CA GLY A 156 27.47 11.23 3.67
C GLY A 156 28.99 11.37 3.63
N GLN A 157 29.65 10.79 2.62
CA GLN A 157 31.09 10.95 2.41
C GLN A 157 31.48 12.39 2.05
N LEU A 158 30.67 13.08 1.25
CA LEU A 158 30.88 14.50 0.90
C LEU A 158 30.77 15.39 2.14
N LEU A 159 29.76 15.18 2.98
CA LEU A 159 29.59 15.92 4.23
C LEU A 159 30.76 15.72 5.19
N LEU A 160 31.21 14.47 5.38
CA LEU A 160 32.38 14.18 6.21
C LEU A 160 33.65 14.86 5.69
N ARG A 161 33.87 14.86 4.36
CA ARG A 161 35.00 15.58 3.75
C ARG A 161 34.90 17.09 3.96
N SER A 162 33.70 17.66 3.81
CA SER A 162 33.45 19.09 4.03
C SER A 162 33.75 19.50 5.48
N MET A 163 33.26 18.73 6.45
CA MET A 163 33.54 18.97 7.87
C MET A 163 35.02 18.85 8.22
N MET A 164 35.72 17.82 7.71
CA MET A 164 37.17 17.69 7.94
C MET A 164 37.96 18.88 7.38
N LYS A 165 37.57 19.39 6.21
CA LYS A 165 38.23 20.55 5.58
C LYS A 165 37.97 21.84 6.37
N SER A 166 36.75 22.04 6.87
CA SER A 166 36.42 23.16 7.76
C SER A 166 37.23 23.11 9.05
N TRP A 167 37.42 21.92 9.62
CA TRP A 167 38.13 21.77 10.89
C TRP A 167 39.64 21.94 10.75
N SER A 168 40.24 21.50 9.64
CA SER A 168 41.65 21.77 9.38
C SER A 168 41.91 23.27 9.18
N SER A 169 41.02 23.97 8.48
CA SER A 169 41.14 25.43 8.28
C SER A 169 41.03 26.22 9.59
N ALA A 170 40.21 25.78 10.53
CA ALA A 170 40.06 26.44 11.83
C ALA A 170 41.27 26.24 12.76
N ARG A 171 42.04 25.16 12.56
CA ARG A 171 43.18 24.83 13.42
C ARG A 171 44.48 25.56 13.03
N PHE A 172 44.64 25.94 11.76
CA PHE A 172 45.83 26.66 11.27
C PHE A 172 45.73 28.19 11.34
N ASN A 173 44.60 28.73 11.79
CA ASN A 173 44.39 30.17 11.93
C ASN A 173 44.50 30.66 13.39
N LYS A 174 45.15 29.86 14.24
CA LYS A 174 45.58 30.18 15.61
C LYS A 174 47.07 29.95 15.69
#